data_AF-A0A1Y1ZWT1-F1
#
_entry.id   AF-A0A1Y1ZWT1-F1
#
_cell.length_a   1.000
_cell.length_b   1.000
_cell.length_c   1.000
_cell.angle_alpha   90.00
_cell.angle_beta   90.00
_cell.angle_gamma   90.00
#
_symmetry.space_group_name_H-M   'P 1'
#
loop_
_entity.id
_entity.type
_entity.pdbx_description
1 polymer ?
#
loop_
_entity_poly.entity_id
_entity_poly.type
_entity_poly.pdbx_seq_one_letter_code
_entity_poly.pdbx_strand_id
1 'polypeptide(L)'
;MPHQKHPQIFVPLPDLPPMISDGVRPRQIWVPADGYGDPSSNTVARSINTLRGHPTWKIFCRDVPLPLIRDTPTEPPHYVYLDDAACHAIYCSGVYNKIELRKYWPWDFDHLGNIKQDRRNRGRPAFLDDSRKSYATAPRRKPAAPYVFSGEPQEVAAVREMEEKEMSGQPKETVMLPGNGKRLNLGVSILRRKTTNADLKLNPKGNQHAEGKMRSAPSAYP
;
A
#
# COMPACT_ATOMS: atom_id res chain seq x y z
N MET A 1 -24.05 6.98 -57.38
CA MET A 1 -24.74 6.05 -56.46
C MET A 1 -24.42 6.47 -55.03
N PRO A 2 -25.38 6.94 -54.23
CA PRO A 2 -25.11 7.41 -52.87
C PRO A 2 -24.86 6.22 -51.93
N HIS A 3 -23.73 6.25 -51.22
CA HIS A 3 -23.41 5.26 -50.19
C HIS A 3 -24.38 5.39 -49.01
N GLN A 4 -25.20 4.36 -48.86
CA GLN A 4 -26.13 4.19 -47.75
C GLN A 4 -25.31 4.02 -46.46
N LYS A 5 -25.30 5.07 -45.61
CA LYS A 5 -24.65 5.00 -44.29
C LYS A 5 -25.46 4.06 -43.41
N HIS A 6 -24.90 2.90 -43.10
CA HIS A 6 -25.49 2.00 -42.10
C HIS A 6 -25.50 2.71 -40.73
N PRO A 7 -26.64 2.71 -40.03
CA PRO A 7 -26.71 3.23 -38.67
C PRO A 7 -25.84 2.35 -37.76
N GLN A 8 -24.83 2.96 -37.15
CA GLN A 8 -24.06 2.34 -36.07
C GLN A 8 -25.03 2.12 -34.90
N ILE A 9 -25.45 0.88 -34.69
CA ILE A 9 -26.23 0.49 -33.52
C ILE A 9 -25.27 0.57 -32.33
N PHE A 10 -25.43 1.62 -31.53
CA PHE A 10 -24.72 1.76 -30.26
C PHE A 10 -25.29 0.71 -29.31
N VAL A 11 -24.64 -0.45 -29.23
CA VAL A 11 -24.94 -1.46 -28.21
C VAL A 11 -24.35 -0.93 -26.91
N PRO A 12 -25.15 -0.58 -25.88
CA PRO A 12 -24.61 -0.17 -24.60
C PRO A 12 -23.72 -1.31 -24.08
N LEU A 13 -22.44 -1.01 -23.89
CA LEU A 13 -21.48 -1.96 -23.34
C LEU A 13 -22.00 -2.38 -21.96
N PRO A 14 -22.06 -3.69 -21.64
CA PRO A 14 -22.51 -4.14 -20.33
C PRO A 14 -21.78 -3.39 -19.22
N ASP A 15 -22.53 -2.89 -18.23
CA ASP A 15 -22.07 -2.07 -17.11
C ASP A 15 -20.73 -2.53 -16.56
N LEU A 16 -19.63 -1.94 -17.05
CA LEU A 16 -18.31 -2.27 -16.57
C LEU A 16 -18.26 -1.93 -15.08
N PRO A 17 -17.77 -2.85 -14.22
CA PRO A 17 -17.71 -2.59 -12.80
C PRO A 17 -16.90 -1.32 -12.54
N PRO A 18 -17.35 -0.46 -11.61
CA PRO A 18 -16.68 0.80 -11.34
C PRO A 18 -15.21 0.56 -11.02
N MET A 19 -14.34 1.32 -11.67
CA MET A 19 -12.90 1.26 -11.49
C MET A 19 -12.42 2.49 -10.72
N ILE A 20 -11.44 2.31 -9.85
CA ILE A 20 -10.83 3.36 -9.03
C ILE A 20 -9.31 3.23 -9.07
N SER A 21 -8.56 4.33 -9.06
CA SER A 21 -7.11 4.26 -9.10
C SER A 21 -6.55 3.71 -7.78
N ASP A 22 -5.58 2.80 -7.88
CA ASP A 22 -4.74 2.41 -6.74
C ASP A 22 -3.59 3.39 -6.46
N GLY A 23 -3.56 4.52 -7.17
CA GLY A 23 -2.47 5.49 -7.22
C GLY A 23 -1.44 5.22 -8.34
N VAL A 24 -1.61 4.15 -9.12
CA VAL A 24 -0.78 3.81 -10.28
C VAL A 24 -1.65 3.45 -11.50
N ARG A 25 -2.72 2.68 -11.28
CA ARG A 25 -3.60 2.18 -12.34
C ARG A 25 -5.03 2.00 -11.83
N PRO A 26 -6.03 2.02 -12.73
CA PRO A 26 -7.40 1.71 -12.36
C PRO A 26 -7.54 0.24 -11.96
N ARG A 27 -8.27 -0.03 -10.88
CA ARG A 27 -8.64 -1.36 -10.40
C ARG A 27 -10.14 -1.43 -10.18
N GLN A 28 -10.72 -2.61 -10.33
CA GLN A 28 -12.12 -2.84 -9.98
C GLN A 28 -12.33 -2.65 -8.47
N ILE A 29 -13.49 -2.13 -8.09
CA ILE A 29 -13.93 -2.08 -6.71
C ILE A 29 -14.33 -3.50 -6.26
N TRP A 30 -13.94 -3.87 -5.05
CA TRP A 30 -14.30 -5.15 -4.44
C TRP A 30 -15.80 -5.15 -4.09
N VAL A 31 -16.48 -6.26 -4.40
CA VAL A 31 -17.86 -6.52 -3.98
C VAL A 31 -17.93 -7.83 -3.18
N PRO A 32 -18.94 -8.01 -2.31
CA PRO A 32 -19.06 -9.22 -1.48
C PRO A 32 -19.02 -10.54 -2.24
N ALA A 33 -19.53 -10.56 -3.47
CA ALA A 33 -19.49 -11.75 -4.34
C ALA A 33 -18.07 -12.19 -4.73
N ASP A 34 -17.08 -11.30 -4.60
CA ASP A 34 -15.68 -11.62 -4.87
C ASP A 34 -15.01 -12.42 -3.75
N GLY A 35 -15.58 -12.39 -2.54
CA GLY A 35 -15.01 -13.06 -1.37
C GLY A 35 -13.64 -12.52 -0.98
N TYR A 36 -12.77 -13.39 -0.46
CA TYR A 36 -11.39 -13.06 -0.12
C TYR A 36 -10.49 -13.07 -1.37
N GLY A 37 -9.38 -12.33 -1.34
CA GLY A 37 -8.33 -12.47 -2.35
C GLY A 37 -7.63 -13.85 -2.27
N ASP A 38 -6.68 -14.08 -3.17
CA ASP A 38 -5.95 -15.37 -3.23
C ASP A 38 -4.84 -15.41 -2.14
N PRO A 39 -4.96 -16.27 -1.11
CA PRO A 39 -3.99 -16.35 -0.03
C PRO A 39 -2.71 -17.11 -0.40
N SER A 40 -2.63 -17.69 -1.61
CA SER A 40 -1.49 -18.48 -2.07
C SER A 40 -0.18 -17.74 -1.90
N SER A 41 0.74 -18.32 -1.12
CA SER A 41 2.06 -17.74 -0.85
C SER A 41 2.84 -17.46 -2.13
N ASN A 42 2.73 -18.36 -3.13
CA ASN A 42 3.35 -18.22 -4.44
C ASN A 42 2.78 -17.03 -5.22
N THR A 43 1.48 -16.78 -5.06
CA THR A 43 0.80 -15.65 -5.70
C THR A 43 1.19 -14.33 -5.04
N VAL A 44 1.17 -14.28 -3.71
CA VAL A 44 1.58 -13.11 -2.93
C VAL A 44 3.04 -12.76 -3.19
N ALA A 45 3.95 -13.74 -3.11
CA ALA A 45 5.39 -13.52 -3.31
C ALA A 45 5.72 -12.99 -4.71
N ARG A 46 5.02 -13.48 -5.74
CA ARG A 46 5.22 -13.02 -7.13
C ARG A 46 4.63 -11.64 -7.39
N SER A 47 3.60 -11.23 -6.64
CA SER A 47 2.89 -9.98 -6.90
C SER A 47 3.36 -8.81 -6.05
N ILE A 48 3.85 -9.05 -4.84
CA ILE A 48 4.16 -8.02 -3.83
C ILE A 48 5.18 -6.97 -4.30
N ASN A 49 6.09 -7.33 -5.20
CA ASN A 49 7.14 -6.46 -5.73
C ASN A 49 6.91 -6.03 -7.18
N THR A 50 5.78 -6.40 -7.79
CA THR A 50 5.50 -6.05 -9.18
C THR A 50 4.77 -4.72 -9.26
N LEU A 51 5.16 -3.87 -10.20
CA LEU A 51 4.44 -2.62 -10.50
C LEU A 51 3.00 -2.88 -10.96
N ARG A 52 2.75 -4.02 -11.61
CA ARG A 52 1.38 -4.47 -11.90
C ARG A 52 0.63 -4.76 -10.60
N GLY A 53 1.29 -5.15 -9.52
CA GLY A 53 0.61 -5.79 -8.39
C GLY A 53 -0.16 -7.01 -8.87
N HIS A 54 -1.07 -7.51 -8.05
CA HIS A 54 -1.88 -8.65 -8.46
C HIS A 54 -2.97 -8.23 -9.46
N PRO A 55 -3.13 -8.92 -10.61
CA PRO A 55 -4.11 -8.54 -11.63
C PRO A 55 -5.56 -8.79 -11.22
N THR A 56 -5.83 -9.67 -10.26
CA THR A 56 -7.22 -9.98 -9.83
C THR A 56 -7.65 -9.26 -8.55
N TRP A 57 -6.78 -8.48 -7.92
CA TRP A 57 -7.10 -7.91 -6.60
C TRP A 57 -7.63 -6.50 -6.71
N LYS A 58 -8.84 -6.38 -6.20
CA LYS A 58 -9.76 -5.25 -6.22
C LYS A 58 -9.49 -4.33 -5.03
N ILE A 59 -10.05 -3.12 -5.06
CA ILE A 59 -9.94 -2.17 -3.97
C ILE A 59 -11.21 -2.23 -3.11
N PHE A 60 -11.03 -2.45 -1.81
CA PHE A 60 -12.10 -2.34 -0.83
C PHE A 60 -12.30 -0.87 -0.48
N CYS A 61 -13.48 -0.34 -0.85
CA CYS A 61 -13.87 1.07 -0.67
C CYS A 61 -15.12 1.22 0.21
N ARG A 62 -15.32 0.36 1.22
CA ARG A 62 -16.48 0.41 2.12
C ARG A 62 -16.10 0.89 3.51
N ASP A 63 -17.08 1.37 4.26
CA ASP A 63 -16.87 1.79 5.64
C ASP A 63 -16.51 0.60 6.53
N VAL A 64 -15.53 0.83 7.40
CA VAL A 64 -15.09 -0.13 8.40
C VAL A 64 -15.55 0.42 9.76
N PRO A 65 -16.61 -0.14 10.36
CA PRO A 65 -17.11 0.37 11.62
C PRO A 65 -16.08 0.15 12.73
N LEU A 66 -16.02 1.11 13.66
CA LEU A 66 -15.26 1.00 14.90
C LEU A 66 -16.24 0.89 16.08
N PRO A 67 -16.04 -0.04 17.04
CA PRO A 67 -14.93 -0.99 17.10
C PRO A 67 -15.03 -2.08 16.01
N LEU A 68 -13.88 -2.42 15.43
CA LEU A 68 -13.79 -3.47 14.41
C LEU A 68 -13.94 -4.84 15.07
N ILE A 69 -14.83 -5.69 14.54
CA ILE A 69 -15.09 -7.04 15.05
C ILE A 69 -14.61 -8.05 14.00
N ARG A 70 -13.73 -8.97 14.42
CA ARG A 70 -13.17 -10.04 13.57
C ARG A 70 -14.27 -11.01 13.13
N ASP A 71 -14.06 -11.60 11.97
CA ASP A 71 -14.89 -12.63 11.36
C ASP A 71 -16.34 -12.19 11.14
N THR A 72 -16.55 -10.89 10.92
CA THR A 72 -17.87 -10.30 10.63
C THR A 72 -17.97 -9.86 9.16
N PRO A 73 -19.19 -9.73 8.60
CA PRO A 73 -19.38 -9.18 7.25
C PRO A 73 -18.89 -7.74 7.07
N THR A 74 -18.66 -7.02 8.17
CA THR A 74 -18.11 -5.67 8.20
C THR A 74 -16.58 -5.63 8.24
N GLU A 75 -15.93 -6.77 8.50
CA GLU A 75 -14.48 -6.89 8.38
C GLU A 75 -14.08 -6.77 6.91
N PRO A 76 -13.06 -5.96 6.57
CA PRO A 76 -12.52 -5.93 5.23
C PRO A 76 -12.01 -7.32 4.82
N PRO A 77 -12.27 -7.77 3.58
CA PRO A 77 -11.74 -9.04 3.10
C PRO A 77 -10.21 -9.00 3.15
N HIS A 78 -9.60 -10.15 3.47
CA HIS A 78 -8.16 -10.33 3.39
C HIS A 78 -7.72 -10.45 1.93
N TYR A 79 -6.45 -10.17 1.70
CA TYR A 79 -5.77 -10.25 0.42
C TYR A 79 -6.35 -9.32 -0.67
N VAL A 80 -6.87 -8.16 -0.27
CA VAL A 80 -7.30 -7.08 -1.16
C VAL A 80 -6.46 -5.81 -0.93
N TYR A 81 -6.62 -4.82 -1.80
CA TYR A 81 -6.14 -3.47 -1.53
C TYR A 81 -7.16 -2.71 -0.68
N LEU A 82 -6.72 -2.05 0.37
CA LEU A 82 -7.57 -1.16 1.15
C LEU A 82 -7.51 0.26 0.59
N ASP A 83 -8.64 0.95 0.51
CA ASP A 83 -8.62 2.40 0.38
C ASP A 83 -8.02 3.06 1.64
N ASP A 84 -7.74 4.37 1.55
CA ASP A 84 -7.10 5.09 2.65
C ASP A 84 -7.96 5.11 3.93
N ALA A 85 -9.28 5.30 3.80
CA ALA A 85 -10.24 5.23 4.91
C ALA A 85 -10.22 3.87 5.63
N ALA A 86 -10.36 2.76 4.90
CA ALA A 86 -10.37 1.42 5.48
C ALA A 86 -9.01 1.03 6.06
N CYS A 87 -7.91 1.41 5.40
CA CYS A 87 -6.57 1.17 5.89
C CYS A 87 -6.33 1.89 7.23
N HIS A 88 -6.73 3.16 7.33
CA HIS A 88 -6.65 3.92 8.57
C HIS A 88 -7.51 3.28 9.69
N ALA A 89 -8.75 2.89 9.38
CA ALA A 89 -9.64 2.26 10.35
C ALA A 89 -9.07 0.94 10.90
N ILE A 90 -8.56 0.07 10.04
CA ILE A 90 -7.90 -1.18 10.45
C ILE A 90 -6.66 -0.87 11.31
N TYR A 91 -5.81 0.05 10.85
CA TYR A 91 -4.58 0.43 11.55
C TYR A 91 -4.84 0.94 12.97
N CYS A 92 -5.82 1.83 13.12
CA CYS A 92 -6.17 2.44 14.40
C CYS A 92 -7.00 1.52 15.31
N SER A 93 -7.67 0.49 14.76
CA SER A 93 -8.48 -0.43 15.55
C SER A 93 -7.68 -1.20 16.61
N GLY A 94 -6.40 -1.49 16.35
CA GLY A 94 -5.55 -2.30 17.22
C GLY A 94 -5.99 -3.78 17.37
N VAL A 95 -7.00 -4.21 16.61
CA VAL A 95 -7.61 -5.55 16.70
C VAL A 95 -6.68 -6.65 16.14
N TYR A 96 -5.85 -6.29 15.17
CA TYR A 96 -4.86 -7.18 14.55
C TYR A 96 -3.47 -6.88 15.08
N ASN A 97 -2.71 -7.93 15.35
CA ASN A 97 -1.29 -7.75 15.63
C ASN A 97 -0.51 -7.43 14.34
N LYS A 98 0.75 -6.99 14.52
CA LYS A 98 1.64 -6.58 13.42
C LYS A 98 1.86 -7.65 12.35
N ILE A 99 1.90 -8.93 12.76
CA ILE A 99 2.10 -10.07 11.86
C ILE A 99 0.82 -10.33 11.07
N GLU A 100 -0.34 -10.26 11.73
CA GLU A 100 -1.66 -10.42 11.11
C GLU A 100 -1.94 -9.31 10.08
N LEU A 101 -1.61 -8.04 10.40
CA LEU A 101 -1.77 -6.93 9.45
C LEU A 101 -1.05 -7.21 8.13
N ARG A 102 0.22 -7.65 8.19
CA ARG A 102 0.96 -8.05 6.98
C ARG A 102 0.37 -9.29 6.33
N LYS A 103 -0.06 -10.27 7.12
CA LYS A 103 -0.60 -11.53 6.59
C LYS A 103 -1.86 -11.28 5.76
N TYR A 104 -2.78 -10.47 6.28
CA TYR A 104 -4.09 -10.23 5.68
C TYR A 104 -4.08 -9.10 4.66
N TRP A 105 -3.25 -8.06 4.84
CA TRP A 105 -3.15 -6.94 3.90
C TRP A 105 -1.69 -6.59 3.56
N PRO A 106 -0.96 -7.49 2.87
CA PRO A 106 0.48 -7.37 2.60
C PRO A 106 0.87 -6.21 1.66
N TRP A 107 -0.07 -5.53 1.00
CA TRP A 107 0.20 -4.32 0.18
C TRP A 107 -0.01 -3.02 0.93
N ASP A 108 -0.64 -3.09 2.10
CA ASP A 108 -0.93 -1.95 2.96
C ASP A 108 0.08 -1.88 4.11
N PHE A 109 0.42 -3.04 4.69
CA PHE A 109 1.28 -3.12 5.87
C PHE A 109 2.61 -3.85 5.65
N ASP A 110 3.66 -3.36 6.32
CA ASP A 110 4.97 -3.98 6.34
C ASP A 110 5.09 -5.09 7.41
N HIS A 111 6.25 -5.72 7.50
CA HIS A 111 6.52 -6.80 8.46
C HIS A 111 6.52 -6.38 9.93
N LEU A 112 6.49 -5.08 10.20
CA LEU A 112 6.40 -4.50 11.52
C LEU A 112 4.99 -3.94 11.80
N GLY A 113 4.04 -4.15 10.88
CA GLY A 113 2.67 -3.64 10.96
C GLY A 113 2.54 -2.14 10.70
N ASN A 114 3.57 -1.47 10.16
CA ASN A 114 3.46 -0.07 9.75
C ASN A 114 2.90 0.03 8.33
N ILE A 115 2.42 1.22 7.96
CA ILE A 115 2.05 1.51 6.58
C ILE A 115 3.27 1.37 5.67
N LYS A 116 3.14 0.59 4.59
CA LYS A 116 4.25 0.36 3.65
C LYS A 116 4.76 1.67 3.04
N GLN A 117 6.07 1.73 2.80
CA GLN A 117 6.70 2.89 2.18
C GLN A 117 6.36 3.06 0.69
N ASP A 118 5.98 2.00 -0.01
CA ASP A 118 5.55 2.08 -1.41
C ASP A 118 4.04 2.24 -1.58
N ARG A 119 3.27 2.28 -0.48
CA ARG A 119 1.82 2.48 -0.53
C ARG A 119 1.51 3.85 -1.16
N ARG A 120 0.65 3.86 -2.17
CA ARG A 120 0.08 5.07 -2.78
C ARG A 120 -1.31 5.34 -2.20
N ASN A 121 -1.67 6.62 -2.11
CA ASN A 121 -3.01 7.01 -1.70
C ASN A 121 -4.03 6.58 -2.75
N ARG A 122 -5.16 6.04 -2.28
CA ARG A 122 -6.19 5.45 -3.14
C ARG A 122 -7.55 5.49 -2.46
N GLY A 123 -8.59 5.56 -3.27
CA GLY A 123 -9.97 5.59 -2.83
C GLY A 123 -10.30 6.74 -1.88
N ARG A 124 -11.08 6.47 -0.83
CA ARG A 124 -11.61 7.52 0.03
C ARG A 124 -10.55 8.01 1.04
N PRO A 125 -10.42 9.32 1.26
CA PRO A 125 -9.55 9.87 2.30
C PRO A 125 -9.98 9.42 3.70
N ALA A 126 -9.02 9.37 4.62
CA ALA A 126 -9.30 9.26 6.04
C ALA A 126 -9.08 10.63 6.70
N PHE A 127 -10.05 11.07 7.50
CA PHE A 127 -9.97 12.32 8.25
C PHE A 127 -9.74 12.04 9.73
N LEU A 128 -9.12 12.97 10.45
CA LEU A 128 -8.93 12.86 11.91
C LEU A 128 -10.25 13.05 12.67
N ASP A 129 -11.18 13.80 12.09
CA ASP A 129 -12.43 14.21 12.70
C ASP A 129 -13.58 14.27 11.69
N ASP A 130 -14.80 14.42 12.19
CA ASP A 130 -16.00 14.59 11.38
C ASP A 130 -16.03 15.93 10.63
N SER A 131 -15.17 16.89 11.02
CA SER A 131 -15.06 18.19 10.35
C SER A 131 -14.41 18.08 8.96
N ARG A 132 -13.69 16.98 8.69
CA ARG A 132 -13.01 16.69 7.43
C ARG A 132 -12.02 17.77 7.00
N LYS A 133 -11.47 18.52 7.97
CA LYS A 133 -10.50 19.60 7.71
C LYS A 133 -9.07 19.10 7.62
N SER A 134 -8.75 18.00 8.29
CA SER A 134 -7.40 17.45 8.36
C SER A 134 -7.40 15.96 8.07
N TYR A 135 -6.47 15.56 7.18
CA TYR A 135 -6.27 14.14 6.89
C TYR A 135 -5.62 13.44 8.08
N ALA A 136 -6.03 12.20 8.30
CA ALA A 136 -5.36 11.31 9.22
C ALA A 136 -3.92 11.04 8.74
N THR A 137 -3.05 10.73 9.70
CA THR A 137 -1.66 10.36 9.41
C THR A 137 -1.26 9.11 10.17
N ALA A 138 -0.32 8.35 9.61
CA ALA A 138 0.29 7.20 10.28
C ALA A 138 1.81 7.25 10.16
N PRO A 139 2.54 6.77 11.19
CA PRO A 139 3.98 6.72 11.15
C PRO A 139 4.48 5.78 10.04
N ARG A 140 5.56 6.19 9.38
CA ARG A 140 6.33 5.35 8.46
C ARG A 140 7.71 5.10 9.02
N ARG A 141 8.39 4.11 8.47
CA ARG A 141 9.78 3.83 8.83
C ARG A 141 10.65 5.04 8.48
N LYS A 142 11.42 5.52 9.48
CA LYS A 142 12.39 6.62 9.28
C LYS A 142 13.38 6.26 8.16
N PRO A 143 13.80 7.23 7.32
CA PRO A 143 13.60 8.69 7.45
C PRO A 143 12.34 9.24 6.75
N ALA A 144 11.39 8.40 6.34
CA ALA A 144 10.25 8.87 5.57
C ALA A 144 9.30 9.76 6.39
N ALA A 145 8.75 10.80 5.75
CA ALA A 145 7.64 11.58 6.31
C ALA A 145 6.43 10.67 6.62
N PRO A 146 5.59 11.01 7.61
CA PRO A 146 4.37 10.27 7.91
C PRO A 146 3.52 10.03 6.67
N TYR A 147 2.82 8.91 6.65
CA TYR A 147 1.82 8.66 5.63
C TYR A 147 0.63 9.58 5.87
N VAL A 148 0.12 10.24 4.82
CA VAL A 148 -1.08 11.09 4.88
C VAL A 148 -2.17 10.41 4.07
N PHE A 149 -3.27 10.04 4.72
CA PHE A 149 -4.40 9.30 4.13
C PHE A 149 -5.31 10.23 3.31
N SER A 150 -4.78 10.78 2.22
CA SER A 150 -5.48 11.79 1.42
C SER A 150 -6.46 11.23 0.38
N GLY A 151 -6.56 9.91 0.24
CA GLY A 151 -7.37 9.27 -0.79
C GLY A 151 -6.76 9.40 -2.20
N GLU A 152 -7.50 8.92 -3.20
CA GLU A 152 -7.11 9.01 -4.60
C GLU A 152 -6.72 10.46 -4.95
N PRO A 153 -5.52 10.70 -5.54
CA PRO A 153 -5.16 12.02 -6.00
C PRO A 153 -6.23 12.46 -6.99
N GLN A 154 -7.01 13.48 -6.64
CA GLN A 154 -7.76 14.19 -7.66
C GLN A 154 -6.70 14.69 -8.63
N GLU A 155 -6.76 14.25 -9.89
CA GLU A 155 -6.05 14.93 -10.96
C GLU A 155 -6.59 16.36 -10.93
N VAL A 156 -5.91 17.22 -10.17
CA VAL A 156 -6.08 18.66 -10.26
C VAL A 156 -5.67 18.89 -11.69
N ALA A 157 -6.67 19.04 -12.58
CA ALA A 157 -6.44 19.36 -13.96
C ALA A 157 -5.43 20.49 -13.91
N ALA A 158 -4.18 20.18 -14.29
CA ALA A 158 -3.14 21.16 -14.25
C ALA A 158 -3.59 22.17 -15.29
N VAL A 159 -4.29 23.21 -14.85
CA VAL A 159 -4.35 24.48 -15.54
C VAL A 159 -2.87 24.85 -15.57
N ARG A 160 -2.21 24.39 -16.64
CA ARG A 160 -1.01 25.01 -17.12
C ARG A 160 -1.48 26.43 -17.43
N GLU A 161 -1.47 27.29 -16.42
CA GLU A 161 -1.01 28.64 -16.61
C GLU A 161 0.34 28.44 -17.29
N MET A 162 0.31 28.41 -18.63
CA MET A 162 1.44 28.84 -19.41
C MET A 162 1.63 30.29 -18.96
N GLU A 163 2.34 30.46 -17.84
CA GLU A 163 2.95 31.73 -17.50
C GLU A 163 3.74 32.07 -18.75
N GLU A 164 3.22 33.06 -19.49
CA GLU A 164 3.90 33.87 -20.46
C GLU A 164 5.18 34.42 -19.82
N LYS A 165 6.20 33.56 -19.71
CA LYS A 165 7.60 33.98 -19.69
C LYS A 165 8.14 33.85 -21.10
N GLU A 166 7.38 34.40 -22.04
CA GLU A 166 7.94 34.97 -23.25
C GLU A 166 8.49 36.36 -22.87
N MET A 167 9.75 36.60 -23.21
CA MET A 167 10.33 37.91 -23.43
C MET A 167 10.69 38.79 -22.23
N SER A 168 11.70 38.39 -21.47
CA SER A 168 12.76 39.35 -21.13
C SER A 168 14.13 38.68 -21.27
N GLY A 169 14.57 38.55 -22.52
CA GLY A 169 15.93 38.16 -22.84
C GLY A 169 16.91 39.17 -22.25
N GLN A 170 17.82 38.68 -21.41
CA GLN A 170 19.15 39.28 -21.28
C GLN A 170 20.17 38.23 -21.73
N PRO A 171 21.04 38.55 -22.70
CA PRO A 171 22.10 37.65 -23.13
C PRO A 171 23.11 37.52 -22.00
N LYS A 172 23.28 36.30 -21.47
CA LYS A 172 24.38 36.00 -20.56
C LYS A 172 25.65 35.78 -21.40
N GLU A 173 26.59 36.69 -21.24
CA GLU A 173 27.96 36.53 -21.73
C GLU A 173 28.55 35.22 -21.19
N THR A 174 28.98 34.37 -22.13
CA THR A 174 29.75 33.17 -21.84
C THR A 174 31.20 33.60 -21.59
N VAL A 175 31.60 33.67 -20.32
CA VAL A 175 33.03 33.77 -19.97
C VAL A 175 33.60 32.36 -19.92
N MET A 176 34.40 32.01 -20.94
CA MET A 176 35.23 30.80 -20.93
C MET A 176 36.41 30.98 -19.98
N LEU A 177 36.51 30.12 -18.96
CA LEU A 177 37.73 29.94 -18.18
C LEU A 177 38.46 28.66 -18.65
N PRO A 178 39.73 28.74 -19.06
CA PRO A 178 40.56 27.56 -19.28
C PRO A 178 41.20 27.14 -17.95
N GLY A 179 40.96 25.89 -17.53
CA GLY A 179 41.47 25.39 -16.26
C GLY A 179 41.69 23.89 -16.26
N ASN A 180 42.90 23.51 -16.69
CA ASN A 180 43.50 22.18 -16.58
C ASN A 180 43.28 21.52 -15.21
N GLY A 181 43.08 20.19 -15.20
CA GLY A 181 43.62 19.40 -14.09
C GLY A 181 42.89 18.12 -13.70
N LYS A 182 43.46 17.00 -14.14
CA LYS A 182 43.62 15.74 -13.37
C LYS A 182 42.36 14.92 -13.09
N ARG A 183 42.13 13.96 -13.99
CA ARG A 183 41.58 12.65 -13.66
C ARG A 183 42.60 11.86 -12.82
N LEU A 184 42.22 11.49 -11.60
CA LEU A 184 42.80 10.40 -10.82
C LEU A 184 41.61 9.59 -10.28
N ASN A 185 41.39 8.37 -10.80
CA ASN A 185 41.87 7.10 -10.25
C ASN A 185 41.22 6.75 -8.90
N LEU A 186 40.43 5.68 -8.87
CA LEU A 186 40.84 4.40 -8.27
C LEU A 186 39.65 3.43 -8.28
N GLY A 187 39.83 2.34 -9.01
CA GLY A 187 38.93 1.19 -8.98
C GLY A 187 38.85 0.61 -7.58
N VAL A 188 37.63 0.36 -7.13
CA VAL A 188 37.35 -0.47 -5.96
C VAL A 188 36.81 -1.78 -6.49
N SER A 189 37.70 -2.77 -6.61
CA SER A 189 37.34 -4.17 -6.81
C SER A 189 36.63 -4.66 -5.55
N ILE A 190 35.30 -4.71 -5.56
CA ILE A 190 34.52 -5.29 -4.47
C ILE A 190 34.71 -6.80 -4.50
N LEU A 191 35.58 -7.25 -3.60
CA LEU A 191 35.89 -8.64 -3.29
C LEU A 191 34.61 -9.36 -2.83
N ARG A 192 34.12 -10.30 -3.64
CA ARG A 192 33.08 -11.27 -3.26
C ARG A 192 33.61 -12.15 -2.13
N ARG A 193 33.15 -11.94 -0.89
CA ARG A 193 33.28 -12.94 0.18
C ARG A 193 32.25 -14.04 -0.07
N LYS A 194 32.73 -15.24 -0.41
CA LYS A 194 31.97 -16.50 -0.28
C LYS A 194 31.90 -16.82 1.21
N THR A 195 30.73 -16.68 1.82
CA THR A 195 30.44 -17.26 3.13
C THR A 195 30.15 -18.75 2.96
N THR A 196 31.10 -19.59 3.34
CA THR A 196 30.90 -21.02 3.58
C THR A 196 30.14 -21.18 4.90
N ASN A 197 28.90 -21.68 4.83
CA ASN A 197 28.18 -22.18 5.99
C ASN A 197 28.78 -23.53 6.39
N ALA A 198 29.71 -23.50 7.34
CA ALA A 198 30.12 -24.66 8.11
C ALA A 198 30.28 -24.20 9.56
N ASP A 199 29.17 -24.21 10.31
CA ASP A 199 29.17 -24.61 11.72
C ASP A 199 27.73 -24.70 12.23
N LEU A 200 27.14 -25.86 11.98
CA LEU A 200 26.08 -26.43 12.79
C LEU A 200 26.67 -26.72 14.19
N LYS A 201 26.52 -25.79 15.13
CA LYS A 201 26.60 -26.12 16.56
C LYS A 201 25.20 -26.12 17.16
N LEU A 202 24.66 -27.34 17.18
CA LEU A 202 23.63 -27.80 18.09
C LEU A 202 23.91 -27.29 19.50
N ASN A 203 22.92 -26.63 20.11
CA ASN A 203 22.90 -26.39 21.54
C ASN A 203 21.54 -26.86 22.10
N PRO A 204 21.45 -28.08 22.64
CA PRO A 204 20.25 -28.55 23.32
C PRO A 204 20.44 -28.38 24.83
N LYS A 205 20.02 -27.24 25.37
CA LYS A 205 19.76 -27.04 26.80
C LYS A 205 18.52 -26.15 26.85
N GLY A 206 17.33 -26.69 27.04
CA GLY A 206 16.92 -27.32 28.28
C GLY A 206 16.29 -26.23 29.13
N ASN A 207 14.96 -26.14 29.12
CA ASN A 207 14.29 -25.56 30.27
C ASN A 207 13.00 -26.30 30.54
N GLN A 208 12.96 -26.80 31.78
CA GLN A 208 11.98 -27.70 32.32
C GLN A 208 10.72 -26.93 32.71
N HIS A 209 9.60 -27.62 32.56
CA HIS A 209 8.38 -27.55 33.35
C HIS A 209 8.37 -26.54 34.52
N ALA A 210 7.44 -25.59 34.45
CA ALA A 210 6.80 -25.04 35.63
C ALA A 210 5.30 -25.34 35.52
N GLU A 211 4.87 -26.39 36.23
CA GLU A 211 3.45 -26.71 36.46
C GLU A 211 2.82 -25.61 37.32
N GLY A 212 2.05 -24.74 36.68
CA GLY A 212 1.20 -23.75 37.33
C GLY A 212 -0.09 -24.38 37.83
N LYS A 213 -0.02 -24.91 39.05
CA LYS A 213 -1.09 -25.26 40.00
C LYS A 213 -2.44 -24.57 39.72
N MET A 214 -3.40 -25.30 39.15
CA MET A 214 -4.81 -24.91 39.13
C MET A 214 -5.37 -24.92 40.56
N ARG A 215 -5.82 -23.76 41.05
CA ARG A 215 -6.74 -23.68 42.19
C ARG A 215 -8.14 -23.46 41.63
N SER A 216 -8.93 -24.52 41.63
CA SER A 216 -10.38 -24.46 41.53
C SER A 216 -10.96 -23.87 42.82
N ALA A 217 -11.79 -22.84 42.68
CA ALA A 217 -12.67 -22.36 43.73
C ALA A 217 -14.10 -22.81 43.40
N PRO A 218 -14.88 -23.31 44.37
CA PRO A 218 -16.29 -23.60 44.16
C PRO A 218 -17.11 -22.32 44.30
N SER A 219 -17.89 -21.99 43.26
CA SER A 219 -18.96 -20.99 43.36
C SER A 219 -20.29 -21.72 43.40
N ALA A 220 -20.75 -21.99 44.62
CA ALA A 220 -22.14 -22.32 44.91
C ALA A 220 -22.90 -21.01 45.04
N TYR A 221 -23.92 -20.80 44.21
CA TYR A 221 -25.04 -19.89 44.51
C TYR A 221 -26.33 -20.50 43.90
N PRO A 222 -27.49 -20.20 44.51
CA PRO A 222 -28.63 -21.09 44.72
C PRO A 222 -29.55 -21.29 43.51
#